data_AF-A0A1H4D5M0-F1
#
_entry.id   AF-A0A1H4D5M0-F1
#
_cell.length_a   1.000
_cell.length_b   1.000
_cell.length_c   1.000
_cell.angle_alpha   90.00
_cell.angle_beta   90.00
_cell.angle_gamma   90.00
#
_symmetry.space_group_name_H-M   'P 1'
#
loop_
_entity.id
_entity.type
_entity.pdbx_description
1 polymer ?
#
loop_
_entity_poly.entity_id
_entity_poly.type
_entity_poly.pdbx_seq_one_letter_code
_entity_poly.pdbx_strand_id
1 'polypeptide(L)'
;MDNENINHKHKRRNTILAKAGFDGLYIIGAVFCLAMAALVLLQMNIQYSIRPDRLSIMSKEELSRIKTTENATGVVKASGDGRVLVVFEDVDDQSNVSKTLWIPLLNQMKIPYDALDITDFRADSLKTYDKLVLAITNYQKLMGDLEIIKKWVANGGNMMIAYPPSFSGEYSNLFSILGVKDCGGSNALVECLHFPIDFMIGGTKHDFPITDPYDASMSYSLEDDCTVYLETSEKYPTPLIWRRNYGKGSVVVDNFGYLEKAYRGIHSSAFSLLGDYCAYPVINGAVFYIDDFPSPVPEGDNTYIKRDYNIPVGDFYMQIWWNDLYKMAKQYGIDYTGLVIEDYSDVVSGAFPRNYETSQFLYYGNMLLDEGGEIGIHGYNHMPLVLENFDYQDKYDSYVPWPTTNDIKKSLREVFDFTHKLFPNEELNVYVPPSNILSKEGRQILSEETTTRCIASIYFPGEMCFEQEFDISEDGMINAPRVTSGCIIDDYMKIAALSELNFHLVNSHFHHPDDVLDEDRGAKLGWKTLHNNLLEYFGWLYTSCPAIRNLTGTELSGAIERYDLIKVNREYTGTDINLNFSSFYDEAWMLVRINNGKSIHSIVHGNYTKVAENLYLVECTGDNVDIKLTS
;
A
#
# COMPACT_ATOMS: atom_id res chain seq x y z
N MET A 1 79.23 -63.17 -37.28
CA MET A 1 78.15 -63.63 -38.16
C MET A 1 76.94 -63.96 -37.31
N ASP A 2 75.91 -63.15 -37.18
CA ASP A 2 75.74 -61.69 -37.11
C ASP A 2 74.28 -61.52 -36.70
N ASN A 3 74.03 -60.50 -35.88
CA ASN A 3 72.72 -59.88 -35.66
C ASN A 3 71.56 -60.71 -35.09
N GLU A 4 71.59 -60.97 -33.78
CA GLU A 4 70.38 -61.11 -32.96
C GLU A 4 70.53 -60.32 -31.65
N ASN A 5 70.46 -58.98 -31.71
CA ASN A 5 70.48 -58.17 -30.49
C ASN A 5 69.62 -56.91 -30.53
N ILE A 6 68.54 -56.90 -31.32
CA ILE A 6 67.59 -55.78 -31.38
C ILE A 6 66.16 -56.32 -31.51
N ASN A 7 65.63 -57.02 -30.50
CA ASN A 7 64.17 -57.22 -30.47
C ASN A 7 63.50 -57.44 -29.10
N HIS A 8 64.22 -57.24 -27.98
CA HIS A 8 63.62 -57.42 -26.65
C HIS A 8 63.33 -56.15 -25.85
N LYS A 9 63.68 -54.96 -26.36
CA LYS A 9 63.38 -53.67 -25.69
C LYS A 9 62.15 -52.92 -26.23
N HIS A 10 61.62 -53.27 -27.41
CA HIS A 10 60.44 -52.60 -27.97
C HIS A 10 59.09 -53.26 -27.63
N LYS A 11 59.08 -54.52 -27.18
CA LYS A 11 57.84 -55.26 -26.90
C LYS A 11 57.27 -55.06 -25.48
N ARG A 12 57.98 -54.36 -24.59
CA ARG A 12 57.56 -54.10 -23.20
C ARG A 12 57.07 -52.67 -22.93
N ARG A 13 57.19 -51.75 -23.89
CA ARG A 13 56.67 -50.36 -23.77
C ARG A 13 55.28 -50.16 -24.37
N ASN A 14 54.87 -51.01 -25.32
CA ASN A 14 53.57 -50.89 -26.00
C ASN A 14 52.41 -51.63 -25.29
N THR A 15 52.64 -52.28 -24.15
CA THR A 15 51.59 -53.01 -23.42
C THR A 15 51.15 -52.35 -22.11
N ILE A 16 51.77 -51.22 -21.72
CA ILE A 16 51.36 -50.45 -20.53
C ILE A 16 50.59 -49.18 -20.93
N LEU A 17 50.87 -48.59 -22.09
CA LEU A 17 50.13 -47.42 -22.59
C LEU A 17 48.83 -47.75 -23.34
N ALA A 18 48.62 -49.00 -23.76
CA ALA A 18 47.38 -49.42 -24.44
C ALA A 18 46.28 -49.91 -23.47
N LYS A 19 46.59 -50.13 -22.19
CA LYS A 19 45.61 -50.52 -21.16
C LYS A 19 45.21 -49.39 -20.20
N ALA A 20 45.88 -48.24 -20.26
CA ALA A 20 45.58 -47.09 -19.40
C ALA A 20 44.69 -46.02 -20.08
N GLY A 21 44.28 -46.22 -21.34
CA GLY A 21 43.56 -45.21 -22.12
C GLY A 21 42.04 -45.27 -22.07
N PHE A 22 41.45 -46.37 -21.60
CA PHE A 22 39.99 -46.54 -21.57
C PHE A 22 39.45 -46.58 -20.14
N ASP A 23 40.11 -47.24 -19.20
CA ASP A 23 39.65 -47.34 -17.80
C ASP A 23 39.57 -45.95 -17.11
N GLY A 24 40.52 -45.06 -17.39
CA GLY A 24 40.46 -43.66 -16.92
C GLY A 24 39.32 -42.87 -17.54
N LEU A 25 38.98 -43.13 -18.81
CA LEU A 25 37.85 -42.51 -19.49
C LEU A 25 36.51 -43.00 -18.94
N TYR A 26 36.42 -44.29 -18.59
CA TYR A 26 35.24 -44.86 -17.94
C TYR A 26 35.03 -44.31 -16.53
N ILE A 27 36.11 -44.09 -15.77
CA ILE A 27 36.03 -43.45 -14.45
C ILE A 27 35.58 -41.99 -14.56
N ILE A 28 36.17 -41.22 -15.50
CA ILE A 28 35.75 -39.82 -15.74
C ILE A 28 34.30 -39.76 -16.23
N GLY A 29 33.91 -40.65 -17.15
CA GLY A 29 32.53 -40.77 -17.62
C GLY A 29 31.56 -41.14 -16.51
N ALA A 30 31.92 -42.08 -15.64
CA ALA A 30 31.10 -42.48 -14.50
C ALA A 30 30.97 -41.34 -13.46
N VAL A 31 32.05 -40.61 -13.18
CA VAL A 31 32.01 -39.43 -12.30
C VAL A 31 31.15 -38.33 -12.91
N PHE A 32 31.24 -38.09 -14.22
CA PHE A 32 30.40 -37.12 -14.92
C PHE A 32 28.92 -37.54 -14.90
N CYS A 33 28.61 -38.81 -15.16
CA CYS A 33 27.24 -39.33 -15.07
C CYS A 33 26.71 -39.28 -13.63
N LEU A 34 27.54 -39.54 -12.62
CA LEU A 34 27.16 -39.42 -11.21
C LEU A 34 26.96 -37.97 -10.80
N ALA A 35 27.80 -37.04 -11.26
CA ALA A 35 27.63 -35.61 -11.03
C ALA A 35 26.38 -35.08 -11.73
N MET A 36 26.11 -35.52 -12.96
CA MET A 36 24.91 -35.16 -13.70
C MET A 36 23.65 -35.77 -13.08
N ALA A 37 23.70 -37.03 -12.63
CA ALA A 37 22.62 -37.65 -11.88
C ALA A 37 22.41 -36.95 -10.53
N ALA A 38 23.48 -36.54 -9.85
CA ALA A 38 23.38 -35.76 -8.61
C ALA A 38 22.80 -34.36 -8.86
N LEU A 39 23.17 -33.69 -9.95
CA LEU A 39 22.59 -32.40 -10.35
C LEU A 39 21.13 -32.54 -10.76
N VAL A 40 20.76 -33.58 -11.49
CA VAL A 40 19.37 -33.90 -11.84
C VAL A 40 18.57 -34.24 -10.58
N LEU A 41 19.12 -35.04 -9.66
CA LEU A 41 18.48 -35.34 -8.38
C LEU A 41 18.38 -34.10 -7.51
N LEU A 42 19.38 -33.22 -7.49
CA LEU A 42 19.33 -31.92 -6.81
C LEU A 42 18.27 -31.01 -7.42
N GLN A 43 18.17 -30.93 -8.75
CA GLN A 43 17.12 -30.20 -9.46
C GLN A 43 15.72 -30.79 -9.19
N MET A 44 15.60 -32.12 -9.16
CA MET A 44 14.34 -32.82 -8.83
C MET A 44 13.98 -32.72 -7.35
N ASN A 45 14.94 -32.43 -6.47
CA ASN A 45 14.77 -32.23 -5.03
C ASN A 45 14.99 -30.76 -4.60
N ILE A 46 14.88 -29.76 -5.51
CA ILE A 46 14.74 -28.37 -5.05
C ILE A 46 13.35 -28.27 -4.44
N GLN A 47 13.25 -28.71 -3.18
CA GLN A 47 12.17 -28.33 -2.30
C GLN A 47 12.49 -26.90 -1.92
N TYR A 48 11.88 -25.96 -2.61
CA TYR A 48 11.80 -24.60 -2.12
C TYR A 48 11.13 -24.63 -0.74
N SER A 49 11.61 -23.79 0.18
CA SER A 49 11.02 -23.71 1.51
C SER A 49 9.93 -22.66 1.56
N ILE A 50 8.70 -23.04 1.87
CA ILE A 50 7.66 -22.07 2.22
C ILE A 50 7.86 -21.63 3.65
N ARG A 51 7.77 -20.32 3.89
CA ARG A 51 7.80 -19.77 5.25
C ARG A 51 6.61 -20.31 6.05
N PRO A 52 6.83 -20.98 7.20
CA PRO A 52 5.75 -21.55 8.00
C PRO A 52 4.94 -20.49 8.76
N ASP A 53 5.54 -19.34 9.05
CA ASP A 53 4.98 -18.29 9.90
C ASP A 53 4.22 -17.23 9.08
N ARG A 54 3.42 -17.64 8.09
CA ARG A 54 2.57 -16.70 7.33
C ARG A 54 1.32 -16.33 8.13
N LEU A 55 0.96 -15.04 8.14
CA LEU A 55 -0.30 -14.59 8.72
C LEU A 55 -1.48 -15.32 8.05
N SER A 56 -2.29 -16.03 8.83
CA SER A 56 -3.42 -16.79 8.29
C SER A 56 -4.52 -15.86 7.79
N ILE A 57 -5.15 -16.28 6.68
CA ILE A 57 -6.33 -15.66 6.10
C ILE A 57 -7.56 -16.55 6.30
N MET A 58 -8.73 -15.95 6.55
CA MET A 58 -9.99 -16.68 6.63
C MET A 58 -10.40 -17.24 5.26
N SER A 59 -11.43 -18.09 5.20
CA SER A 59 -11.98 -18.56 3.91
C SER A 59 -12.90 -17.50 3.28
N LYS A 60 -13.12 -17.59 1.97
CA LYS A 60 -13.99 -16.66 1.23
C LYS A 60 -15.41 -16.69 1.76
N GLU A 61 -15.90 -17.89 2.02
CA GLU A 61 -17.23 -18.16 2.54
C GLU A 61 -17.40 -17.63 3.96
N GLU A 62 -16.35 -17.74 4.78
CA GLU A 62 -16.35 -17.18 6.14
C GLU A 62 -16.43 -15.64 6.11
N LEU A 63 -15.56 -15.00 5.33
CA LEU A 63 -15.58 -13.55 5.18
C LEU A 63 -16.90 -13.04 4.60
N SER A 64 -17.42 -13.68 3.56
CA SER A 64 -18.72 -13.33 2.97
C SER A 64 -19.85 -13.46 3.98
N ARG A 65 -19.85 -14.52 4.82
CA ARG A 65 -20.83 -14.66 5.90
C ARG A 65 -20.73 -13.53 6.91
N ILE A 66 -19.53 -13.16 7.34
CA ILE A 66 -19.33 -12.06 8.30
C ILE A 66 -19.86 -10.74 7.70
N LYS A 67 -19.48 -10.42 6.45
CA LYS A 67 -19.89 -9.17 5.77
C LYS A 67 -21.38 -9.10 5.47
N THR A 68 -22.06 -10.23 5.27
CA THR A 68 -23.51 -10.27 4.97
C THR A 68 -24.40 -10.37 6.21
N THR A 69 -23.90 -10.92 7.33
CA THR A 69 -24.70 -11.11 8.57
C THR A 69 -24.53 -9.97 9.55
N GLU A 70 -23.36 -9.37 9.63
CA GLU A 70 -23.14 -8.14 10.38
C GLU A 70 -23.37 -6.96 9.44
N ASN A 71 -24.14 -5.94 9.85
CA ASN A 71 -24.09 -4.65 9.16
C ASN A 71 -22.64 -4.16 9.24
N ALA A 72 -21.88 -4.36 8.15
CA ALA A 72 -20.42 -4.30 8.09
C ALA A 72 -19.84 -2.88 8.20
N THR A 73 -20.60 -1.93 8.77
CA THR A 73 -19.99 -0.69 9.21
C THR A 73 -19.16 -1.04 10.44
N GLY A 74 -17.82 -1.09 10.31
CA GLY A 74 -16.88 -1.26 11.43
C GLY A 74 -16.97 -0.16 12.51
N VAL A 75 -17.94 0.75 12.35
CA VAL A 75 -18.31 1.83 13.24
C VAL A 75 -19.32 1.32 14.28
N VAL A 76 -18.90 1.21 15.54
CA VAL A 76 -19.85 1.15 16.65
C VAL A 76 -20.36 2.57 16.87
N LYS A 77 -21.69 2.79 16.85
CA LYS A 77 -22.27 4.09 17.25
C LYS A 77 -21.69 4.47 18.61
N ALA A 78 -21.02 5.63 18.69
CA ALA A 78 -20.47 6.09 19.96
C ALA A 78 -21.60 6.27 20.99
N SER A 79 -21.43 5.65 22.15
CA SER A 79 -22.08 6.03 23.39
C SER A 79 -21.01 6.62 24.32
N GLY A 80 -21.03 7.94 24.55
CA GLY A 80 -20.02 8.63 25.34
C GLY A 80 -19.08 9.51 24.50
N ASP A 81 -17.85 9.71 24.99
CA ASP A 81 -16.84 10.62 24.43
C ASP A 81 -16.39 10.22 23.01
N GLY A 82 -16.25 11.20 22.13
CA GLY A 82 -15.78 11.04 20.76
C GLY A 82 -16.85 11.13 19.67
N ARG A 83 -18.05 11.65 19.99
CA ARG A 83 -19.09 11.88 18.97
C ARG A 83 -18.73 13.06 18.08
N VAL A 84 -18.66 12.80 16.78
CA VAL A 84 -18.35 13.80 15.75
C VAL A 84 -19.63 14.22 15.03
N LEU A 85 -19.83 15.52 14.88
CA LEU A 85 -20.81 16.08 13.94
C LEU A 85 -20.07 16.65 12.74
N VAL A 86 -20.39 16.19 11.53
CA VAL A 86 -19.87 16.74 10.28
C VAL A 86 -20.97 17.53 9.59
N VAL A 87 -20.66 18.77 9.22
CA VAL A 87 -21.59 19.68 8.54
C VAL A 87 -21.09 19.92 7.13
N PHE A 88 -21.95 19.65 6.15
CA PHE A 88 -21.72 19.89 4.72
C PHE A 88 -22.76 20.89 4.18
N GLU A 89 -22.59 21.31 2.93
CA GLU A 89 -23.56 22.08 2.17
C GLU A 89 -23.80 21.38 0.83
N ASP A 90 -24.91 20.64 0.72
CA ASP A 90 -25.20 19.76 -0.42
C ASP A 90 -25.35 20.53 -1.75
N VAL A 91 -25.60 21.84 -1.69
CA VAL A 91 -25.74 22.71 -2.87
C VAL A 91 -24.40 23.34 -3.32
N ASP A 92 -23.33 23.14 -2.56
CA ASP A 92 -22.00 23.68 -2.86
C ASP A 92 -21.08 22.58 -3.41
N ASP A 93 -20.54 22.79 -4.61
CA ASP A 93 -19.74 21.78 -5.31
C ASP A 93 -18.47 21.42 -4.52
N GLN A 94 -17.80 22.41 -3.92
CA GLN A 94 -16.58 22.17 -3.15
C GLN A 94 -16.87 21.40 -1.84
N SER A 95 -17.98 21.71 -1.17
CA SER A 95 -18.44 20.94 0.00
C SER A 95 -18.80 19.50 -0.39
N ASN A 96 -19.39 19.27 -1.57
CA ASN A 96 -19.64 17.94 -2.09
C ASN A 96 -18.34 17.17 -2.40
N VAL A 97 -17.32 17.82 -2.96
CA VAL A 97 -15.98 17.21 -3.12
C VAL A 97 -15.38 16.90 -1.75
N SER A 98 -15.50 17.80 -0.77
CA SER A 98 -15.06 17.54 0.60
C SER A 98 -15.78 16.35 1.23
N LYS A 99 -17.06 16.17 0.93
CA LYS A 99 -17.87 15.02 1.39
C LYS A 99 -17.35 13.69 0.85
N THR A 100 -16.87 13.63 -0.41
CA THR A 100 -16.28 12.40 -0.99
C THR A 100 -14.90 12.07 -0.40
N LEU A 101 -14.23 13.03 0.24
CA LEU A 101 -13.02 12.80 1.03
C LEU A 101 -13.36 12.38 2.47
N TRP A 102 -14.09 13.22 3.21
CA TRP A 102 -14.26 13.08 4.67
C TRP A 102 -15.11 11.89 5.09
N ILE A 103 -16.14 11.55 4.32
CA ILE A 103 -17.02 10.43 4.67
C ILE A 103 -16.27 9.09 4.58
N PRO A 104 -15.61 8.72 3.45
CA PRO A 104 -14.78 7.53 3.41
C PRO A 104 -13.64 7.56 4.44
N LEU A 105 -13.02 8.73 4.67
CA LEU A 105 -11.94 8.88 5.64
C LEU A 105 -12.39 8.51 7.05
N LEU A 106 -13.47 9.09 7.56
CA LEU A 106 -13.96 8.80 8.91
C LEU A 106 -14.47 7.35 9.06
N ASN A 107 -15.06 6.78 8.01
CA ASN A 107 -15.48 5.39 7.99
C ASN A 107 -14.29 4.43 8.15
N GLN A 108 -13.21 4.67 7.40
CA GLN A 108 -11.99 3.85 7.43
C GLN A 108 -11.20 4.04 8.75
N MET A 109 -11.15 5.26 9.30
CA MET A 109 -10.66 5.48 10.68
C MET A 109 -11.56 4.85 11.76
N LYS A 110 -12.72 4.32 11.38
CA LYS A 110 -13.77 3.80 12.28
C LYS A 110 -14.16 4.80 13.35
N ILE A 111 -14.26 6.07 12.97
CA ILE A 111 -14.67 7.17 13.84
C ILE A 111 -16.19 7.33 13.71
N PRO A 112 -16.95 7.21 14.81
CA PRO A 112 -18.39 7.41 14.77
C PRO A 112 -18.73 8.89 14.53
N TYR A 113 -19.52 9.14 13.50
CA TYR A 113 -19.96 10.47 13.14
C TYR A 113 -21.45 10.51 12.77
N ASP A 114 -22.07 11.65 12.98
CA ASP A 114 -23.33 12.06 12.36
C ASP A 114 -23.00 13.12 11.30
N ALA A 115 -23.62 13.02 10.12
CA ALA A 115 -23.43 13.99 9.03
C ALA A 115 -24.77 14.64 8.66
N LEU A 116 -24.78 15.95 8.46
CA LEU A 116 -25.97 16.70 8.05
C LEU A 116 -25.64 17.85 7.09
N ASP A 117 -26.66 18.29 6.36
CA ASP A 117 -26.60 19.53 5.60
C ASP A 117 -26.73 20.73 6.55
N ILE A 118 -26.02 21.81 6.23
CA ILE A 118 -26.00 23.06 6.99
C ILE A 118 -27.39 23.66 7.24
N THR A 119 -28.37 23.41 6.37
CA THR A 119 -29.75 23.88 6.57
C THR A 119 -30.47 23.18 7.72
N ASP A 120 -30.04 21.98 8.07
CA ASP A 120 -30.54 21.20 9.21
C ASP A 120 -29.71 21.41 10.48
N PHE A 121 -28.55 22.07 10.38
CA PHE A 121 -27.69 22.35 11.53
C PHE A 121 -28.38 23.26 12.55
N ARG A 122 -28.28 22.92 13.83
CA ARG A 122 -28.73 23.75 14.96
C ARG A 122 -27.67 23.72 16.04
N ALA A 123 -27.14 24.85 16.47
CA ALA A 123 -26.04 24.88 17.43
C ALA A 123 -26.35 24.21 18.78
N ASP A 124 -27.63 24.15 19.19
CA ASP A 124 -28.03 23.43 20.40
C ASP A 124 -27.77 21.91 20.34
N SER A 125 -27.67 21.32 19.15
CA SER A 125 -27.36 19.89 18.98
C SER A 125 -25.95 19.52 19.46
N LEU A 126 -25.03 20.49 19.48
CA LEU A 126 -23.64 20.34 19.91
C LEU A 126 -23.48 19.87 21.36
N LYS A 127 -24.51 20.01 22.20
CA LYS A 127 -24.52 19.47 23.58
C LYS A 127 -24.35 17.95 23.65
N THR A 128 -24.55 17.26 22.52
CA THR A 128 -24.43 15.80 22.42
C THR A 128 -23.21 15.34 21.62
N TYR A 129 -22.33 16.27 21.23
CA TYR A 129 -21.13 16.02 20.44
C TYR A 129 -19.89 16.60 21.15
N ASP A 130 -18.74 16.00 20.86
CA ASP A 130 -17.43 16.43 21.38
C ASP A 130 -16.61 17.12 20.29
N LYS A 131 -16.89 16.79 19.03
CA LYS A 131 -16.19 17.31 17.86
C LYS A 131 -17.19 17.83 16.82
N LEU A 132 -16.88 18.98 16.23
CA LEU A 132 -17.61 19.58 15.11
C LEU A 132 -16.62 19.75 13.95
N VAL A 133 -16.92 19.15 12.80
CA VAL A 133 -16.15 19.31 11.55
C VAL A 133 -17.00 20.13 10.58
N LEU A 134 -16.53 21.32 10.24
CA LEU A 134 -17.16 22.22 9.28
C LEU A 134 -16.50 22.02 7.92
N ALA A 135 -17.15 21.22 7.08
CA ALA A 135 -16.77 20.96 5.70
C ALA A 135 -17.66 21.77 4.74
N ILE A 136 -17.65 23.10 4.92
CA ILE A 136 -18.47 24.06 4.17
C ILE A 136 -17.61 25.19 3.61
N THR A 137 -18.02 25.72 2.46
CA THR A 137 -17.30 26.81 1.79
C THR A 137 -17.75 28.18 2.30
N ASN A 138 -19.04 28.33 2.62
CA ASN A 138 -19.65 29.61 3.01
C ASN A 138 -20.26 29.54 4.41
N TYR A 139 -19.94 30.53 5.25
CA TYR A 139 -20.33 30.58 6.67
C TYR A 139 -21.58 31.44 6.91
N GLN A 140 -22.21 31.98 5.87
CA GLN A 140 -23.40 32.85 5.98
C GLN A 140 -24.53 32.20 6.77
N LYS A 141 -24.79 30.91 6.51
CA LYS A 141 -25.88 30.17 7.17
C LYS A 141 -25.57 29.88 8.65
N LEU A 142 -24.32 29.97 9.08
CA LEU A 142 -23.91 29.80 10.49
C LEU A 142 -23.88 31.11 11.29
N MET A 143 -24.11 32.28 10.67
CA MET A 143 -23.93 33.59 11.31
C MET A 143 -24.62 33.71 12.68
N GLY A 144 -25.84 33.19 12.81
CA GLY A 144 -26.60 33.21 14.07
C GLY A 144 -26.09 32.24 15.14
N ASP A 145 -25.33 31.23 14.73
CA ASP A 145 -24.86 30.13 15.57
C ASP A 145 -23.38 30.28 16.00
N LEU A 146 -22.60 31.14 15.34
CA LEU A 146 -21.15 31.28 15.60
C LEU A 146 -20.80 31.54 17.06
N GLU A 147 -21.57 32.38 17.76
CA GLU A 147 -21.32 32.68 19.18
C GLU A 147 -21.65 31.49 20.10
N ILE A 148 -22.61 30.64 19.71
CA ILE A 148 -22.92 29.41 20.44
C ILE A 148 -21.80 28.40 20.22
N ILE A 149 -21.32 28.26 18.97
CA ILE A 149 -20.18 27.40 18.62
C ILE A 149 -18.93 27.82 19.41
N LYS A 150 -18.58 29.11 19.42
CA LYS A 150 -17.41 29.62 20.18
C LYS A 150 -17.52 29.32 21.67
N LYS A 151 -18.71 29.51 22.26
CA LYS A 151 -18.94 29.18 23.69
C LYS A 151 -18.87 27.68 23.95
N TRP A 152 -19.38 26.86 23.03
CA TRP A 152 -19.29 25.41 23.13
C TRP A 152 -17.81 24.95 23.10
N VAL A 153 -16.99 25.48 22.18
CA VAL A 153 -15.54 25.20 22.16
C VAL A 153 -14.87 25.67 23.45
N ALA A 154 -15.14 26.89 23.91
CA ALA A 154 -14.56 27.40 25.16
C ALA A 154 -14.88 26.52 26.39
N ASN A 155 -15.98 25.78 26.34
CA ASN A 155 -16.41 24.87 27.41
C ASN A 155 -15.94 23.41 27.24
N GLY A 156 -15.16 23.09 26.21
CA GLY A 156 -14.55 21.76 26.00
C GLY A 156 -14.84 21.12 24.64
N GLY A 157 -15.73 21.70 23.84
CA GLY A 157 -15.97 21.25 22.47
C GLY A 157 -14.75 21.44 21.58
N ASN A 158 -14.61 20.63 20.53
CA ASN A 158 -13.50 20.70 19.60
C ASN A 158 -13.99 20.98 18.18
N MET A 159 -13.46 22.00 17.53
CA MET A 159 -13.93 22.42 16.20
C MET A 159 -12.84 22.27 15.15
N MET A 160 -13.20 21.79 13.96
CA MET A 160 -12.34 21.72 12.80
C MET A 160 -12.93 22.50 11.63
N ILE A 161 -12.07 23.28 10.97
CA ILE A 161 -12.32 23.75 9.60
C ILE A 161 -11.65 22.73 8.69
N ALA A 162 -12.44 22.08 7.83
CA ALA A 162 -12.04 20.83 7.19
C ALA A 162 -11.33 21.00 5.84
N TYR A 163 -11.37 22.21 5.27
CA TYR A 163 -10.67 22.66 4.08
C TYR A 163 -10.75 24.21 3.98
N PRO A 164 -9.98 24.87 3.11
CA PRO A 164 -10.00 26.33 2.93
C PRO A 164 -11.39 26.87 2.55
N PRO A 165 -11.98 27.77 3.35
CA PRO A 165 -13.29 28.33 3.04
C PRO A 165 -13.19 29.57 2.14
N SER A 166 -14.33 30.02 1.61
CA SER A 166 -14.42 31.32 0.93
C SER A 166 -14.24 32.48 1.93
N PHE A 167 -13.46 33.50 1.56
CA PHE A 167 -13.32 34.68 2.39
C PHE A 167 -14.63 35.47 2.42
N SER A 168 -15.21 35.62 3.62
CA SER A 168 -16.37 36.46 3.86
C SER A 168 -16.30 37.17 5.20
N GLY A 169 -17.10 38.23 5.36
CA GLY A 169 -17.21 38.94 6.64
C GLY A 169 -17.80 38.07 7.75
N GLU A 170 -18.58 37.05 7.39
CA GLU A 170 -19.16 36.07 8.31
C GLU A 170 -18.09 35.11 8.82
N TYR A 171 -17.25 34.59 7.92
CA TYR A 171 -16.14 33.71 8.27
C TYR A 171 -15.08 34.44 9.11
N SER A 172 -14.79 35.71 8.85
CA SER A 172 -13.82 36.48 9.64
C SER A 172 -14.20 36.61 11.13
N ASN A 173 -15.47 36.43 11.50
CA ASN A 173 -15.88 36.36 12.90
C ASN A 173 -15.27 35.15 13.64
N LEU A 174 -14.80 34.13 12.92
CA LEU A 174 -14.10 32.98 13.51
C LEU A 174 -12.60 33.23 13.71
N PHE A 175 -12.02 34.30 13.17
CA PHE A 175 -10.56 34.52 13.25
C PHE A 175 -10.02 34.49 14.68
N SER A 176 -10.76 35.09 15.61
CA SER A 176 -10.36 35.14 17.02
C SER A 176 -10.32 33.78 17.71
N ILE A 177 -11.14 32.81 17.27
CA ILE A 177 -11.13 31.44 17.80
C ILE A 177 -10.12 30.58 17.03
N LEU A 178 -9.98 30.78 15.72
CA LEU A 178 -9.02 30.10 14.85
C LEU A 178 -7.57 30.52 15.09
N GLY A 179 -7.34 31.66 15.77
CA GLY A 179 -6.00 32.23 15.95
C GLY A 179 -5.45 32.86 14.67
N VAL A 180 -6.33 33.37 13.81
CA VAL A 180 -5.96 34.11 12.61
C VAL A 180 -5.80 35.58 13.00
N LYS A 181 -4.61 36.12 12.80
CA LYS A 181 -4.26 37.52 13.05
C LYS A 181 -4.61 38.41 11.87
N ASP A 182 -4.32 37.94 10.66
CA ASP A 182 -4.63 38.63 9.41
C ASP A 182 -4.87 37.62 8.28
N CYS A 183 -5.64 38.03 7.28
CA CYS A 183 -5.95 37.22 6.10
C CYS A 183 -5.80 38.05 4.83
N GLY A 184 -5.04 37.52 3.86
CA GLY A 184 -4.83 38.17 2.56
C GLY A 184 -6.08 38.28 1.68
N GLY A 185 -7.17 37.60 2.05
CA GLY A 185 -8.45 37.62 1.32
C GLY A 185 -8.45 36.81 0.03
N SER A 186 -7.35 36.15 -0.31
CA SER A 186 -7.20 35.23 -1.44
C SER A 186 -6.48 33.95 -1.03
N ASN A 187 -6.61 32.93 -1.87
CA ASN A 187 -5.80 31.74 -1.76
C ASN A 187 -4.34 32.05 -2.17
N ALA A 188 -3.42 31.28 -1.59
CA ALA A 188 -2.01 31.21 -1.91
C ALA A 188 -1.73 29.88 -2.61
N LEU A 189 -0.71 29.91 -3.47
CA LEU A 189 -0.16 28.76 -4.16
C LEU A 189 0.45 27.78 -3.15
N VAL A 190 0.22 26.48 -3.37
CA VAL A 190 0.80 25.42 -2.55
C VAL A 190 1.68 24.54 -3.44
N GLU A 191 2.98 24.84 -3.47
CA GLU A 191 3.96 24.13 -4.30
C GLU A 191 4.69 23.01 -3.57
N CYS A 192 4.70 23.05 -2.25
CA CYS A 192 5.53 22.16 -1.45
C CYS A 192 5.03 22.10 0.00
N LEU A 193 5.11 20.92 0.60
CA LEU A 193 4.74 20.67 2.00
C LEU A 193 5.99 20.63 2.87
N HIS A 194 6.05 21.54 3.83
CA HIS A 194 7.06 21.60 4.87
C HIS A 194 6.44 21.25 6.24
N PHE A 195 7.17 20.47 7.04
CA PHE A 195 6.73 19.97 8.33
C PHE A 195 7.58 20.57 9.46
N PRO A 196 7.15 21.66 10.12
CA PRO A 196 7.87 22.23 11.25
C PRO A 196 7.92 21.31 12.48
N ILE A 197 6.96 20.40 12.60
CA ILE A 197 6.79 19.44 13.70
C ILE A 197 6.62 18.05 13.10
N ASP A 198 7.27 17.06 13.72
CA ASP A 198 7.17 15.65 13.34
C ASP A 198 5.83 15.03 13.75
N PHE A 199 4.71 15.52 13.21
CA PHE A 199 3.38 15.02 13.57
C PHE A 199 2.90 13.87 12.67
N MET A 200 3.48 13.74 11.48
CA MET A 200 3.24 12.66 10.52
C MET A 200 4.50 11.79 10.40
N ILE A 201 4.31 10.49 10.38
CA ILE A 201 5.36 9.49 10.19
C ILE A 201 6.08 9.79 8.87
N GLY A 202 7.36 10.15 8.94
CA GLY A 202 8.20 10.44 7.77
C GLY A 202 8.08 11.85 7.19
N GLY A 203 7.24 12.72 7.75
CA GLY A 203 6.97 14.06 7.22
C GLY A 203 8.18 15.01 7.33
N THR A 204 8.97 14.96 8.40
CA THR A 204 10.09 15.91 8.61
C THR A 204 11.40 15.47 7.96
N LYS A 205 11.40 14.41 7.15
CA LYS A 205 12.63 13.91 6.52
C LYS A 205 13.11 14.82 5.40
N HIS A 206 12.18 15.40 4.65
CA HIS A 206 12.40 16.34 3.57
C HIS A 206 11.08 17.05 3.25
N ASP A 207 11.15 18.14 2.49
CA ASP A 207 9.96 18.79 1.97
C ASP A 207 9.37 17.97 0.80
N PHE A 208 8.05 17.96 0.67
CA PHE A 208 7.34 17.18 -0.34
C PHE A 208 6.75 18.11 -1.42
N PRO A 209 7.32 18.15 -2.64
CA PRO A 209 6.78 18.95 -3.73
C PRO A 209 5.39 18.47 -4.16
N ILE A 210 4.52 19.40 -4.52
CA ILE A 210 3.19 19.12 -5.04
C ILE A 210 3.24 19.07 -6.56
N THR A 211 2.70 17.99 -7.13
CA THR A 211 2.45 17.90 -8.57
C THR A 211 1.26 18.77 -8.94
N ASP A 212 1.39 19.58 -9.99
CA ASP A 212 0.36 20.53 -10.45
C ASP A 212 -0.13 21.51 -9.35
N PRO A 213 0.75 22.37 -8.84
CA PRO A 213 0.41 23.31 -7.78
C PRO A 213 -0.63 24.35 -8.23
N TYR A 214 -1.58 24.68 -7.35
CA TYR A 214 -2.55 25.76 -7.55
C TYR A 214 -2.80 26.54 -6.26
N ASP A 215 -3.57 27.64 -6.36
CA ASP A 215 -3.96 28.48 -5.23
C ASP A 215 -4.94 27.72 -4.30
N ALA A 216 -4.38 26.85 -3.46
CA ALA A 216 -5.09 25.81 -2.73
C ALA A 216 -5.28 26.10 -1.24
N SER A 217 -4.84 27.25 -0.71
CA SER A 217 -4.88 27.54 0.73
C SER A 217 -5.15 28.99 1.01
N MET A 218 -5.98 29.33 2.00
CA MET A 218 -6.20 30.73 2.37
C MET A 218 -4.93 31.35 2.95
N SER A 219 -4.59 32.57 2.51
CA SER A 219 -3.39 33.28 2.98
C SER A 219 -3.60 33.82 4.39
N TYR A 220 -3.11 33.13 5.43
CA TYR A 220 -3.23 33.55 6.82
C TYR A 220 -1.88 33.93 7.44
N SER A 221 -1.93 34.90 8.35
CA SER A 221 -0.95 35.01 9.43
C SER A 221 -1.64 34.64 10.74
N LEU A 222 -0.92 33.94 11.60
CA LEU A 222 -1.47 33.40 12.85
C LEU A 222 -1.00 34.20 14.07
N GLU A 223 -1.75 34.06 15.15
CA GLU A 223 -1.33 34.48 16.47
C GLU A 223 -0.21 33.55 17.02
N ASP A 224 0.62 34.08 17.92
CA ASP A 224 1.78 33.35 18.47
C ASP A 224 1.39 32.12 19.32
N ASP A 225 0.10 31.98 19.68
CA ASP A 225 -0.44 30.85 20.45
C ASP A 225 -0.97 29.70 19.57
N CYS A 226 -0.83 29.81 18.24
CA CYS A 226 -1.06 28.71 17.29
C CYS A 226 0.16 27.78 17.20
N THR A 227 -0.10 26.48 17.12
CA THR A 227 0.92 25.48 16.78
C THR A 227 0.74 25.06 15.33
N VAL A 228 1.69 25.41 14.47
CA VAL A 228 1.71 25.05 13.03
C VAL A 228 2.38 23.70 12.85
N TYR A 229 1.69 22.78 12.18
CA TYR A 229 2.14 21.41 11.92
C TYR A 229 2.56 21.20 10.47
N LEU A 230 1.94 21.92 9.55
CA LEU A 230 2.23 21.88 8.12
C LEU A 230 2.16 23.30 7.55
N GLU A 231 3.13 23.65 6.71
CA GLU A 231 3.19 24.94 6.01
C GLU A 231 3.84 24.79 4.64
N THR A 232 3.79 25.83 3.80
CA THR A 232 4.55 25.84 2.54
C THR A 232 6.04 26.08 2.80
N SER A 233 6.93 25.55 1.95
CA SER A 233 8.40 25.69 2.13
C SER A 233 8.96 27.05 1.69
N GLU A 234 8.12 28.07 1.51
CA GLU A 234 8.51 29.38 0.99
C GLU A 234 9.16 30.28 2.04
N LYS A 235 9.81 31.37 1.59
CA LYS A 235 10.38 32.39 2.49
C LYS A 235 9.34 32.99 3.44
N TYR A 236 8.09 33.08 3.00
CA TYR A 236 6.95 33.51 3.81
C TYR A 236 5.93 32.37 3.79
N PRO A 237 6.07 31.40 4.70
CA PRO A 237 5.28 30.18 4.66
C PRO A 237 3.80 30.47 4.89
N THR A 238 2.94 29.84 4.10
CA THR A 238 1.48 29.83 4.35
C THR A 238 1.17 28.65 5.27
N PRO A 239 0.54 28.87 6.45
CA PRO A 239 0.11 27.79 7.32
C PRO A 239 -0.97 26.94 6.65
N LEU A 240 -0.70 25.64 6.56
CA LEU A 240 -1.59 24.66 5.94
C LEU A 240 -2.38 23.89 7.00
N ILE A 241 -1.74 23.49 8.10
CA ILE A 241 -2.41 22.80 9.21
C ILE A 241 -1.92 23.38 10.53
N TRP A 242 -2.85 23.83 11.37
CA TRP A 242 -2.51 24.27 12.72
C TRP A 242 -3.57 23.90 13.75
N ARG A 243 -3.14 23.86 15.01
CA ARG A 243 -4.00 23.69 16.19
C ARG A 243 -3.87 24.89 17.09
N ARG A 244 -4.97 25.24 17.76
CA ARG A 244 -5.02 26.23 18.83
C ARG A 244 -5.90 25.76 19.97
N ASN A 245 -5.46 25.95 21.21
CA ASN A 245 -6.31 25.74 22.38
C ASN A 245 -7.19 26.96 22.61
N TYR A 246 -8.49 26.76 22.88
CA TYR A 246 -9.44 27.85 23.10
C TYR A 246 -10.37 27.53 24.27
N GLY A 247 -10.16 28.21 25.40
CA GLY A 247 -10.82 27.86 26.66
C GLY A 247 -10.41 26.47 27.11
N LYS A 248 -11.37 25.56 27.28
CA LYS A 248 -11.14 24.14 27.60
C LYS A 248 -11.10 23.23 26.38
N GLY A 249 -11.48 23.73 25.21
CA GLY A 249 -11.51 22.98 23.96
C GLY A 249 -10.32 23.30 23.08
N SER A 250 -10.37 22.77 21.85
CA SER A 250 -9.35 23.02 20.84
C SER A 250 -9.95 23.24 19.47
N VAL A 251 -9.19 23.91 18.61
CA VAL A 251 -9.53 24.13 17.22
C VAL A 251 -8.40 23.65 16.34
N VAL A 252 -8.76 22.96 15.27
CA VAL A 252 -7.84 22.57 14.20
C VAL A 252 -8.31 23.24 12.92
N VAL A 253 -7.38 23.77 12.15
CA VAL A 253 -7.68 24.26 10.80
C VAL A 253 -6.87 23.45 9.83
N ASP A 254 -7.59 22.79 8.94
CA ASP A 254 -7.06 22.17 7.74
C ASP A 254 -7.29 23.14 6.59
N ASN A 255 -6.27 23.94 6.32
CA ASN A 255 -6.21 24.90 5.24
C ASN A 255 -5.52 24.29 4.01
N PHE A 256 -5.51 22.96 3.87
CA PHE A 256 -4.95 22.28 2.71
C PHE A 256 -6.08 21.92 1.73
N GLY A 257 -6.09 22.53 0.54
CA GLY A 257 -7.22 22.46 -0.39
C GLY A 257 -7.24 21.27 -1.35
N TYR A 258 -6.31 20.32 -1.25
CA TYR A 258 -6.25 19.14 -2.11
C TYR A 258 -7.11 18.01 -1.54
N LEU A 259 -8.33 17.84 -2.06
CA LEU A 259 -9.33 16.94 -1.48
C LEU A 259 -9.42 15.57 -2.16
N GLU A 260 -8.37 15.13 -2.84
CA GLU A 260 -8.34 13.84 -3.52
C GLU A 260 -7.76 12.71 -2.65
N LYS A 261 -7.93 11.48 -3.14
CA LYS A 261 -7.58 10.24 -2.42
C LYS A 261 -6.12 10.19 -1.96
N ALA A 262 -5.20 10.71 -2.77
CA ALA A 262 -3.77 10.73 -2.47
C ALA A 262 -3.39 11.55 -1.24
N TYR A 263 -4.26 12.45 -0.75
CA TYR A 263 -3.96 13.31 0.40
C TYR A 263 -4.74 12.95 1.69
N ARG A 264 -5.51 11.84 1.69
CA ARG A 264 -6.30 11.41 2.86
C ARG A 264 -5.47 11.26 4.15
N GLY A 265 -4.21 10.87 4.06
CA GLY A 265 -3.28 10.81 5.20
C GLY A 265 -2.97 12.15 5.83
N ILE A 266 -2.93 13.22 5.04
CA ILE A 266 -2.74 14.59 5.55
C ILE A 266 -3.98 15.02 6.33
N HIS A 267 -5.16 14.84 5.75
CA HIS A 267 -6.45 15.19 6.38
C HIS A 267 -6.76 14.36 7.63
N SER A 268 -6.48 13.06 7.61
CA SER A 268 -6.66 12.18 8.79
C SER A 268 -5.67 12.55 9.90
N SER A 269 -4.45 12.94 9.53
CA SER A 269 -3.47 13.47 10.48
C SER A 269 -3.93 14.81 11.08
N ALA A 270 -4.49 15.72 10.28
CA ALA A 270 -5.12 16.95 10.78
C ALA A 270 -6.27 16.63 11.76
N PHE A 271 -7.18 15.74 11.38
CA PHE A 271 -8.30 15.32 12.23
C PHE A 271 -7.82 14.71 13.56
N SER A 272 -6.72 13.96 13.55
CA SER A 272 -6.17 13.36 14.76
C SER A 272 -5.65 14.38 15.80
N LEU A 273 -5.40 15.63 15.38
CA LEU A 273 -5.06 16.75 16.27
C LEU A 273 -6.29 17.35 17.00
N LEU A 274 -7.51 16.98 16.59
CA LEU A 274 -8.75 17.57 17.09
C LEU A 274 -9.12 16.99 18.46
N GLY A 275 -8.99 17.78 19.52
CA GLY A 275 -9.18 17.34 20.92
C GLY A 275 -7.95 16.68 21.52
N ASP A 276 -8.10 16.16 22.74
CA ASP A 276 -6.98 15.61 23.51
C ASP A 276 -6.49 14.25 23.01
N TYR A 277 -7.39 13.46 22.42
CA TYR A 277 -7.11 12.09 22.00
C TYR A 277 -7.74 11.75 20.65
N CYS A 278 -7.03 10.92 19.89
CA CYS A 278 -7.55 10.26 18.70
C CYS A 278 -6.92 8.88 18.60
N ALA A 279 -7.73 7.83 18.50
CA ALA A 279 -7.27 6.46 18.28
C ALA A 279 -8.04 5.85 17.11
N TYR A 280 -7.35 5.30 16.11
CA TYR A 280 -7.97 4.63 14.97
C TYR A 280 -7.18 3.41 14.52
N PRO A 281 -7.86 2.36 14.01
CA PRO A 281 -7.20 1.16 13.56
C PRO A 281 -6.44 1.41 12.26
N VAL A 282 -5.36 0.65 12.07
CA VAL A 282 -4.50 0.65 10.88
C VAL A 282 -4.13 -0.79 10.52
N ILE A 283 -3.60 -1.00 9.32
CA ILE A 283 -3.24 -2.33 8.80
C ILE A 283 -1.83 -2.73 9.27
N ASN A 284 -0.90 -1.77 9.29
CA ASN A 284 0.52 -1.98 9.59
C ASN A 284 1.18 -3.02 8.66
N GLY A 285 1.42 -2.65 7.40
CA GLY A 285 2.00 -3.57 6.42
C GLY A 285 2.72 -2.89 5.25
N ALA A 286 3.87 -3.44 4.87
CA ALA A 286 4.61 -3.09 3.67
C ALA A 286 4.67 -4.32 2.75
N VAL A 287 4.18 -4.16 1.52
CA VAL A 287 4.19 -5.21 0.49
C VAL A 287 4.90 -4.71 -0.77
N PHE A 288 5.60 -5.62 -1.44
CA PHE A 288 6.33 -5.36 -2.67
C PHE A 288 6.01 -6.45 -3.69
N TYR A 289 5.42 -6.04 -4.81
CA TYR A 289 5.06 -6.93 -5.90
C TYR A 289 6.09 -6.85 -7.03
N ILE A 290 6.29 -7.98 -7.69
CA ILE A 290 7.00 -8.09 -8.96
C ILE A 290 6.00 -8.67 -9.95
N ASP A 291 5.38 -7.80 -10.72
CA ASP A 291 4.47 -8.21 -11.79
C ASP A 291 5.31 -8.88 -12.90
N ASP A 292 4.72 -9.81 -13.64
CA ASP A 292 5.41 -10.63 -14.64
C ASP A 292 6.61 -11.41 -14.07
N PHE A 293 6.46 -12.02 -12.90
CA PHE A 293 7.54 -12.75 -12.24
C PHE A 293 7.04 -13.89 -11.33
N PRO A 294 7.64 -15.08 -11.32
CA PRO A 294 8.73 -15.53 -12.19
C PRO A 294 8.27 -15.64 -13.64
N SER A 295 9.18 -15.31 -14.55
CA SER A 295 8.91 -15.23 -15.98
C SER A 295 10.13 -15.67 -16.79
N PRO A 296 9.96 -15.88 -18.11
CA PRO A 296 11.08 -15.93 -19.02
C PRO A 296 11.86 -14.60 -19.02
N VAL A 297 13.10 -14.60 -19.54
CA VAL A 297 13.87 -13.37 -19.74
C VAL A 297 13.04 -12.41 -20.59
N PRO A 298 12.76 -11.17 -20.12
CA PRO A 298 11.96 -10.22 -20.87
C PRO A 298 12.54 -9.93 -22.25
N GLU A 299 11.67 -9.90 -23.26
CA GLU A 299 12.01 -9.43 -24.60
C GLU A 299 11.82 -7.90 -24.67
N GLY A 300 12.66 -7.20 -25.44
CA GLY A 300 12.53 -5.75 -25.58
C GLY A 300 13.79 -5.06 -26.12
N ASP A 301 13.76 -3.73 -26.16
CA ASP A 301 14.90 -2.93 -26.60
C ASP A 301 16.03 -2.97 -25.57
N ASN A 302 17.13 -3.65 -25.91
CA ASN A 302 18.29 -3.77 -25.05
C ASN A 302 19.31 -2.64 -25.20
N THR A 303 18.98 -1.55 -25.90
CA THR A 303 19.87 -0.42 -26.18
C THR A 303 20.58 0.08 -24.91
N TYR A 304 19.85 0.24 -23.80
CA TYR A 304 20.39 0.79 -22.56
C TYR A 304 21.18 -0.23 -21.73
N ILE A 305 20.76 -1.49 -21.71
CA ILE A 305 21.55 -2.57 -21.09
C ILE A 305 22.89 -2.72 -21.81
N LYS A 306 22.88 -2.68 -23.15
CA LYS A 306 24.11 -2.74 -23.95
C LYS A 306 24.99 -1.52 -23.72
N ARG A 307 24.42 -0.32 -23.62
CA ARG A 307 25.13 0.93 -23.32
C ARG A 307 25.89 0.84 -21.99
N ASP A 308 25.24 0.35 -20.94
CA ASP A 308 25.74 0.45 -19.56
C ASP A 308 26.57 -0.77 -19.12
N TYR A 309 26.22 -1.97 -19.57
CA TYR A 309 26.82 -3.22 -19.13
C TYR A 309 27.49 -4.02 -20.24
N ASN A 310 27.07 -3.83 -21.50
CA ASN A 310 27.58 -4.54 -22.67
C ASN A 310 27.55 -6.08 -22.52
N ILE A 311 26.45 -6.60 -21.96
CA ILE A 311 26.15 -8.02 -21.79
C ILE A 311 24.75 -8.36 -22.34
N PRO A 312 24.44 -9.64 -22.62
CA PRO A 312 23.09 -10.08 -22.98
C PRO A 312 22.06 -9.77 -21.89
N VAL A 313 20.79 -9.57 -22.28
CA VAL A 313 19.68 -9.25 -21.35
C VAL A 313 19.52 -10.33 -20.28
N GLY A 314 19.58 -11.61 -20.65
CA GLY A 314 19.47 -12.71 -19.67
C GLY A 314 20.60 -12.71 -18.63
N ASP A 315 21.82 -12.36 -19.03
CA ASP A 315 22.95 -12.24 -18.09
C ASP A 315 22.78 -11.04 -17.17
N PHE A 316 22.34 -9.89 -17.71
CA PHE A 316 22.00 -8.72 -16.90
C PHE A 316 20.91 -9.04 -15.89
N TYR A 317 19.83 -9.67 -16.34
CA TYR A 317 18.67 -10.00 -15.54
C TYR A 317 19.01 -10.91 -14.37
N MET A 318 19.76 -11.99 -14.64
CA MET A 318 20.19 -12.94 -13.62
C MET A 318 21.28 -12.40 -12.68
N GLN A 319 22.32 -11.76 -13.21
CA GLN A 319 23.53 -11.42 -12.44
C GLN A 319 23.47 -10.07 -11.74
N ILE A 320 22.65 -9.15 -12.28
CA ILE A 320 22.57 -7.76 -11.83
C ILE A 320 21.19 -7.46 -11.26
N TRP A 321 20.14 -7.46 -12.09
CA TRP A 321 18.80 -7.04 -11.66
C TRP A 321 18.27 -7.88 -10.50
N TRP A 322 18.16 -9.21 -10.66
CA TRP A 322 17.67 -10.09 -9.61
C TRP A 322 18.55 -10.08 -8.36
N ASN A 323 19.87 -10.04 -8.55
CA ASN A 323 20.83 -9.99 -7.45
C ASN A 323 20.73 -8.68 -6.64
N ASP A 324 20.40 -7.56 -7.28
CA ASP A 324 20.19 -6.30 -6.59
C ASP A 324 18.85 -6.29 -5.83
N LEU A 325 17.77 -6.81 -6.42
CA LEU A 325 16.51 -7.04 -5.70
C LEU A 325 16.70 -7.94 -4.48
N TYR A 326 17.43 -9.05 -4.65
CA TYR A 326 17.77 -9.96 -3.56
C TYR A 326 18.53 -9.25 -2.42
N LYS A 327 19.50 -8.40 -2.75
CA LYS A 327 20.24 -7.62 -1.72
C LYS A 327 19.33 -6.64 -1.01
N MET A 328 18.43 -5.96 -1.73
CA MET A 328 17.44 -5.07 -1.12
C MET A 328 16.51 -5.85 -0.18
N ALA A 329 16.04 -7.03 -0.59
CA ALA A 329 15.27 -7.92 0.26
C ALA A 329 16.01 -8.29 1.55
N LYS A 330 17.27 -8.72 1.46
CA LYS A 330 18.07 -9.01 2.66
C LYS A 330 18.34 -7.78 3.52
N GLN A 331 18.57 -6.61 2.93
CA GLN A 331 18.88 -5.39 3.65
C GLN A 331 17.67 -4.86 4.44
N TYR A 332 16.49 -4.92 3.84
CA TYR A 332 15.27 -4.32 4.37
C TYR A 332 14.26 -5.33 4.92
N GLY A 333 14.54 -6.63 4.78
CA GLY A 333 13.66 -7.73 5.20
C GLY A 333 12.42 -7.88 4.32
N ILE A 334 12.50 -7.56 3.02
CA ILE A 334 11.37 -7.59 2.09
C ILE A 334 11.10 -9.03 1.63
N ASP A 335 9.85 -9.46 1.75
CA ASP A 335 9.34 -10.66 1.10
C ASP A 335 8.53 -10.26 -0.14
N TYR A 336 9.05 -10.60 -1.32
CA TYR A 336 8.39 -10.22 -2.58
C TYR A 336 7.21 -11.15 -2.91
N THR A 337 6.18 -10.57 -3.52
CA THR A 337 5.09 -11.31 -4.16
C THR A 337 5.30 -11.28 -5.66
N GLY A 338 5.62 -12.41 -6.28
CA GLY A 338 5.75 -12.54 -7.73
C GLY A 338 4.43 -12.96 -8.37
N LEU A 339 4.04 -12.35 -9.47
CA LEU A 339 2.82 -12.70 -10.19
C LEU A 339 3.10 -13.33 -11.56
N VAL A 340 2.67 -14.58 -11.73
CA VAL A 340 2.94 -15.37 -12.94
C VAL A 340 2.04 -14.97 -14.11
N ILE A 341 2.66 -14.84 -15.28
CA ILE A 341 2.04 -14.96 -16.60
C ILE A 341 2.60 -16.19 -17.29
N GLU A 342 1.75 -17.04 -17.85
CA GLU A 342 2.20 -18.28 -18.50
C GLU A 342 2.73 -18.04 -19.92
N ASP A 343 2.05 -17.20 -20.68
CA ASP A 343 2.26 -17.01 -22.11
C ASP A 343 2.15 -15.54 -22.50
N TYR A 344 2.76 -15.08 -23.59
CA TYR A 344 2.68 -13.68 -24.02
C TYR A 344 1.94 -13.50 -25.36
N SER A 345 1.11 -14.48 -25.76
CA SER A 345 0.31 -14.38 -26.99
C SER A 345 -0.97 -13.56 -26.81
N ASP A 346 -1.63 -13.23 -27.91
CA ASP A 346 -2.96 -12.61 -27.94
C ASP A 346 -4.12 -13.63 -27.99
N VAL A 347 -3.85 -14.89 -27.63
CA VAL A 347 -4.85 -15.97 -27.69
C VAL A 347 -5.92 -15.80 -26.60
N VAL A 348 -7.08 -15.30 -26.99
CA VAL A 348 -8.26 -15.11 -26.10
C VAL A 348 -9.36 -16.15 -26.29
N SER A 349 -9.13 -17.18 -27.11
CA SER A 349 -10.11 -18.26 -27.33
C SER A 349 -9.44 -19.57 -27.68
N GLY A 350 -10.20 -20.67 -27.53
CA GLY A 350 -9.76 -21.99 -27.97
C GLY A 350 -9.21 -22.85 -26.84
N ALA A 351 -7.98 -23.35 -27.02
CA ALA A 351 -7.40 -24.43 -26.21
C ALA A 351 -6.37 -23.97 -25.17
N PHE A 352 -5.92 -22.71 -25.21
CA PHE A 352 -4.91 -22.14 -24.29
C PHE A 352 -3.66 -23.03 -24.19
N PRO A 353 -2.78 -22.98 -25.20
CA PRO A 353 -1.64 -23.89 -25.27
C PRO A 353 -0.68 -23.71 -24.09
N ARG A 354 -0.44 -24.81 -23.37
CA ARG A 354 0.53 -24.84 -22.28
C ARG A 354 1.93 -24.38 -22.69
N ASN A 355 2.55 -23.56 -21.86
CA ASN A 355 3.98 -23.30 -21.94
C ASN A 355 4.79 -24.49 -21.40
N TYR A 356 5.70 -25.04 -22.20
CA TYR A 356 6.58 -26.14 -21.79
C TYR A 356 8.00 -25.68 -21.41
N GLU A 357 8.35 -24.41 -21.69
CA GLU A 357 9.63 -23.79 -21.37
C GLU A 357 9.66 -23.30 -19.91
N THR A 358 9.59 -24.26 -18.98
CA THR A 358 9.35 -24.03 -17.55
C THR A 358 10.62 -23.77 -16.72
N SER A 359 11.79 -23.89 -17.34
CA SER A 359 13.08 -23.86 -16.61
C SER A 359 13.34 -22.52 -15.90
N GLN A 360 13.01 -21.41 -16.54
CA GLN A 360 13.21 -20.07 -15.97
C GLN A 360 12.18 -19.75 -14.89
N PHE A 361 10.92 -20.17 -15.08
CA PHE A 361 9.90 -20.10 -14.03
C PHE A 361 10.37 -20.82 -12.76
N LEU A 362 10.80 -22.08 -12.87
CA LEU A 362 11.29 -22.85 -11.74
C LEU A 362 12.53 -22.22 -11.11
N TYR A 363 13.47 -21.71 -11.91
CA TYR A 363 14.68 -21.08 -11.40
C TYR A 363 14.35 -19.84 -10.54
N TYR A 364 13.63 -18.88 -11.10
CA TYR A 364 13.30 -17.63 -10.42
C TYR A 364 12.26 -17.82 -9.31
N GLY A 365 11.26 -18.66 -9.53
CA GLY A 365 10.25 -18.99 -8.53
C GLY A 365 10.86 -19.66 -7.32
N ASN A 366 11.77 -20.62 -7.49
CA ASN A 366 12.46 -21.23 -6.34
C ASN A 366 13.31 -20.21 -5.58
N MET A 367 14.03 -19.32 -6.28
CA MET A 367 14.79 -18.25 -5.60
C MET A 367 13.89 -17.28 -4.84
N LEU A 368 12.74 -16.91 -5.40
CA LEU A 368 11.75 -16.06 -4.74
C LEU A 368 11.21 -16.70 -3.47
N LEU A 369 10.84 -17.98 -3.55
CA LEU A 369 10.24 -18.74 -2.45
C LEU A 369 11.27 -19.07 -1.36
N ASP A 370 12.51 -19.41 -1.72
CA ASP A 370 13.61 -19.64 -0.77
C ASP A 370 13.93 -18.39 0.08
N GLU A 371 13.57 -17.22 -0.44
CA GLU A 371 13.72 -15.94 0.25
C GLU A 371 12.53 -15.55 1.12
N GLY A 372 11.49 -16.39 1.18
CA GLY A 372 10.28 -16.13 1.97
C GLY A 372 9.16 -15.46 1.18
N GLY A 373 9.36 -15.19 -0.12
CA GLY A 373 8.35 -14.63 -1.00
C GLY A 373 7.17 -15.56 -1.26
N GLU A 374 6.25 -15.11 -2.11
CA GLU A 374 5.06 -15.89 -2.53
C GLU A 374 4.81 -15.77 -4.04
N ILE A 375 3.99 -16.67 -4.57
CA ILE A 375 3.56 -16.68 -5.97
C ILE A 375 2.06 -16.44 -6.09
N GLY A 376 1.69 -15.42 -6.86
CA GLY A 376 0.34 -15.12 -7.31
C GLY A 376 0.20 -15.20 -8.84
N ILE A 377 -0.91 -14.68 -9.36
CA ILE A 377 -1.30 -14.80 -10.77
C ILE A 377 -1.52 -13.40 -11.37
N HIS A 378 -0.94 -13.16 -12.56
CA HIS A 378 -1.17 -11.96 -13.37
C HIS A 378 -1.93 -12.25 -14.67
N GLY A 379 -2.57 -13.43 -14.76
CA GLY A 379 -3.35 -13.86 -15.91
C GLY A 379 -2.59 -14.84 -16.81
N TYR A 380 -3.30 -15.41 -17.78
CA TYR A 380 -2.70 -16.38 -18.71
C TYR A 380 -1.75 -15.69 -19.69
N ASN A 381 -2.19 -14.57 -20.29
CA ASN A 381 -1.49 -13.91 -21.38
C ASN A 381 -1.51 -12.38 -21.38
N HIS A 382 -1.43 -11.78 -20.18
CA HIS A 382 -1.46 -10.32 -19.99
C HIS A 382 -2.71 -9.62 -20.58
N MET A 383 -3.78 -10.37 -20.89
CA MET A 383 -5.06 -9.82 -21.32
C MET A 383 -5.96 -9.54 -20.12
N PRO A 384 -6.43 -8.28 -19.92
CA PRO A 384 -7.41 -7.97 -18.89
C PRO A 384 -8.66 -8.84 -19.00
N LEU A 385 -9.22 -9.27 -17.87
CA LEU A 385 -10.42 -10.12 -17.84
C LEU A 385 -11.68 -9.29 -18.14
N VAL A 386 -11.85 -8.92 -19.40
CA VAL A 386 -12.99 -8.14 -19.91
C VAL A 386 -13.60 -8.80 -21.14
N LEU A 387 -14.91 -8.65 -21.33
CA LEU A 387 -15.62 -9.20 -22.48
C LEU A 387 -15.66 -8.19 -23.66
N GLU A 388 -16.08 -8.63 -24.84
CA GLU A 388 -16.19 -7.80 -26.06
C GLU A 388 -17.03 -6.52 -25.93
N ASN A 389 -17.89 -6.42 -24.90
CA ASN A 389 -18.66 -5.21 -24.61
C ASN A 389 -17.89 -4.15 -23.82
N PHE A 390 -16.64 -4.42 -23.44
CA PHE A 390 -15.78 -3.48 -22.74
C PHE A 390 -15.16 -2.49 -23.73
N ASP A 391 -15.25 -1.21 -23.41
CA ASP A 391 -14.71 -0.13 -24.23
C ASP A 391 -13.36 0.32 -23.67
N TYR A 392 -12.29 0.05 -24.42
CA TYR A 392 -10.93 0.49 -24.10
C TYR A 392 -10.65 1.97 -24.42
N GLN A 393 -11.63 2.72 -24.94
CA GLN A 393 -11.54 4.15 -25.25
C GLN A 393 -10.35 4.50 -26.16
N ASP A 394 -10.00 3.61 -27.09
CA ASP A 394 -8.86 3.75 -28.02
C ASP A 394 -7.49 3.96 -27.33
N LYS A 395 -7.33 3.51 -26.08
CA LYS A 395 -6.08 3.65 -25.32
C LYS A 395 -5.16 2.43 -25.39
N TYR A 396 -5.69 1.28 -25.81
CA TYR A 396 -4.96 0.02 -25.84
C TYR A 396 -5.14 -0.68 -27.19
N ASP A 397 -4.11 -0.60 -28.03
CA ASP A 397 -4.12 -1.20 -29.37
C ASP A 397 -3.84 -2.71 -29.35
N SER A 398 -3.17 -3.21 -28.32
CA SER A 398 -2.74 -4.62 -28.21
C SER A 398 -3.71 -5.51 -27.42
N TYR A 399 -4.67 -4.93 -26.69
CA TYR A 399 -5.60 -5.72 -25.87
C TYR A 399 -6.78 -6.23 -26.68
N VAL A 400 -6.95 -7.54 -26.64
CA VAL A 400 -8.06 -8.24 -27.27
C VAL A 400 -9.03 -8.65 -26.16
N PRO A 401 -10.31 -8.21 -26.19
CA PRO A 401 -11.31 -8.68 -25.25
C PRO A 401 -11.57 -10.19 -25.37
N TRP A 402 -11.98 -10.82 -24.27
CA TRP A 402 -12.36 -12.21 -24.26
C TRP A 402 -13.73 -12.40 -24.95
N PRO A 403 -13.88 -13.31 -25.94
CA PRO A 403 -15.14 -13.49 -26.66
C PRO A 403 -16.28 -13.98 -25.77
N THR A 404 -15.97 -14.86 -24.79
CA THR A 404 -16.96 -15.42 -23.88
C THR A 404 -16.43 -15.56 -22.47
N THR A 405 -17.34 -15.61 -21.49
CA THR A 405 -17.01 -15.94 -20.09
C THR A 405 -16.34 -17.31 -19.96
N ASN A 406 -16.67 -18.26 -20.85
CA ASN A 406 -16.05 -19.58 -20.85
C ASN A 406 -14.60 -19.55 -21.31
N ASP A 407 -14.21 -18.60 -22.16
CA ASP A 407 -12.81 -18.43 -22.56
C ASP A 407 -11.97 -17.88 -21.39
N ILE A 408 -12.50 -16.89 -20.64
CA ILE A 408 -11.90 -16.43 -19.37
C ILE A 408 -11.73 -17.60 -18.39
N LYS A 409 -12.76 -18.43 -18.21
CA LYS A 409 -12.69 -19.59 -17.30
C LYS A 409 -11.60 -20.58 -17.69
N LYS A 410 -11.45 -20.84 -18.99
CA LYS A 410 -10.44 -21.77 -19.48
C LYS A 410 -9.02 -21.22 -19.33
N SER A 411 -8.81 -19.94 -19.61
CA SER A 411 -7.49 -19.31 -19.44
C SER A 411 -7.07 -19.29 -17.97
N LEU A 412 -7.98 -18.96 -17.07
CA LEU A 412 -7.74 -19.03 -15.62
C LEU A 412 -7.42 -20.47 -15.17
N ARG A 413 -8.19 -21.46 -15.62
CA ARG A 413 -7.90 -22.87 -15.26
C ARG A 413 -6.53 -23.32 -15.76
N GLU A 414 -6.12 -22.89 -16.95
CA GLU A 414 -4.82 -23.25 -17.51
C GLU A 414 -3.68 -22.64 -16.69
N VAL A 415 -3.68 -21.33 -16.47
CA VAL A 415 -2.58 -20.67 -15.72
C VAL A 415 -2.50 -21.13 -14.26
N PHE A 416 -3.64 -21.41 -13.62
CA PHE A 416 -3.64 -21.98 -12.26
C PHE A 416 -3.09 -23.40 -12.23
N ASP A 417 -3.49 -24.27 -13.16
CA ASP A 417 -2.96 -25.64 -13.23
C ASP A 417 -1.47 -25.67 -13.63
N PHE A 418 -1.05 -24.80 -14.56
CA PHE A 418 0.35 -24.60 -14.91
C PHE A 418 1.17 -24.20 -13.68
N THR A 419 0.76 -23.14 -12.99
CA THR A 419 1.50 -22.60 -11.84
C THR A 419 1.52 -23.60 -10.69
N HIS A 420 0.41 -24.28 -10.40
CA HIS A 420 0.34 -25.31 -9.36
C HIS A 420 1.25 -26.52 -9.68
N LYS A 421 1.42 -26.90 -10.95
CA LYS A 421 2.34 -27.98 -11.31
C LYS A 421 3.81 -27.60 -11.12
N LEU A 422 4.15 -26.32 -11.27
CA LEU A 422 5.50 -25.82 -11.00
C LEU A 422 5.74 -25.64 -9.50
N PHE A 423 4.74 -25.15 -8.77
CA PHE A 423 4.84 -24.79 -7.36
C PHE A 423 3.67 -25.41 -6.55
N PRO A 424 3.67 -26.75 -6.35
CA PRO A 424 2.53 -27.47 -5.78
C PRO A 424 2.21 -27.13 -4.32
N ASN A 425 3.16 -26.55 -3.59
CA ASN A 425 2.96 -26.15 -2.21
C ASN A 425 2.48 -24.69 -2.08
N GLU A 426 2.51 -23.88 -3.14
CA GLU A 426 2.04 -22.50 -3.08
C GLU A 426 0.52 -22.43 -3.13
N GLU A 427 -0.04 -21.51 -2.34
CA GLU A 427 -1.45 -21.14 -2.38
C GLU A 427 -1.59 -19.89 -3.23
N LEU A 428 -2.19 -20.03 -4.41
CA LEU A 428 -2.36 -18.95 -5.39
C LEU A 428 -3.47 -18.00 -4.95
N ASN A 429 -3.21 -17.25 -3.88
CA ASN A 429 -4.17 -16.41 -3.16
C ASN A 429 -4.29 -15.01 -3.77
N VAL A 430 -3.24 -14.52 -4.41
CA VAL A 430 -3.16 -13.16 -4.94
C VAL A 430 -3.34 -13.14 -6.45
N TYR A 431 -4.25 -12.29 -6.91
CA TYR A 431 -4.40 -11.97 -8.32
C TYR A 431 -4.16 -10.48 -8.57
N VAL A 432 -3.35 -10.19 -9.58
CA VAL A 432 -3.16 -8.83 -10.09
C VAL A 432 -3.78 -8.75 -11.48
N PRO A 433 -4.72 -7.83 -11.75
CA PRO A 433 -5.26 -7.67 -13.09
C PRO A 433 -4.23 -6.99 -14.03
N PRO A 434 -4.00 -7.53 -15.25
CA PRO A 434 -3.19 -6.85 -16.27
C PRO A 434 -3.60 -5.39 -16.47
N SER A 435 -2.61 -4.49 -16.42
CA SER A 435 -2.81 -3.03 -16.49
C SER A 435 -3.84 -2.47 -15.50
N ASN A 436 -4.07 -3.17 -14.39
CA ASN A 436 -5.07 -2.83 -13.38
C ASN A 436 -6.52 -2.91 -13.89
N ILE A 437 -6.78 -3.49 -15.06
CA ILE A 437 -8.11 -3.53 -15.69
C ILE A 437 -8.82 -4.84 -15.34
N LEU A 438 -10.01 -4.72 -14.76
CA LEU A 438 -10.85 -5.87 -14.41
C LEU A 438 -12.33 -5.50 -14.51
N SER A 439 -13.09 -6.18 -15.36
CA SER A 439 -14.54 -5.96 -15.44
C SER A 439 -15.26 -6.62 -14.26
N LYS A 440 -16.52 -6.23 -14.01
CA LYS A 440 -17.35 -6.86 -12.97
C LYS A 440 -17.54 -8.35 -13.23
N GLU A 441 -17.76 -8.72 -14.49
CA GLU A 441 -17.91 -10.10 -14.94
C GLU A 441 -16.61 -10.88 -14.77
N GLY A 442 -15.47 -10.30 -15.18
CA GLY A 442 -14.14 -10.91 -14.98
C GLY A 442 -13.84 -11.14 -13.50
N ARG A 443 -14.12 -10.15 -12.65
CA ARG A 443 -13.97 -10.23 -11.19
C ARG A 443 -14.85 -11.32 -10.57
N GLN A 444 -16.10 -11.43 -11.02
CA GLN A 444 -17.00 -12.49 -10.57
C GLN A 444 -16.47 -13.88 -10.98
N ILE A 445 -16.05 -14.05 -12.24
CA ILE A 445 -15.48 -15.31 -12.72
C ILE A 445 -14.23 -15.69 -11.93
N LEU A 446 -13.32 -14.74 -11.70
CA LEU A 446 -12.13 -14.94 -10.87
C LEU A 446 -12.51 -15.43 -9.47
N SER A 447 -13.48 -14.78 -8.83
CA SER A 447 -13.95 -15.15 -7.49
C SER A 447 -14.56 -16.55 -7.44
N GLU A 448 -15.36 -16.94 -8.44
CA GLU A 448 -16.09 -18.22 -8.44
C GLU A 448 -15.25 -19.42 -8.91
N GLU A 449 -14.29 -19.21 -9.80
CA GLU A 449 -13.62 -20.29 -10.54
C GLU A 449 -12.18 -20.53 -10.09
N THR A 450 -11.66 -19.72 -9.17
CA THR A 450 -10.28 -19.81 -8.69
C THR A 450 -10.20 -19.82 -7.16
N THR A 451 -9.04 -20.25 -6.64
CA THR A 451 -8.73 -20.20 -5.22
C THR A 451 -8.33 -18.80 -4.74
N THR A 452 -8.26 -17.81 -5.64
CA THR A 452 -7.88 -16.43 -5.33
C THR A 452 -8.69 -15.91 -4.14
N ARG A 453 -7.97 -15.30 -3.20
CA ARG A 453 -8.49 -14.70 -1.96
C ARG A 453 -8.45 -13.18 -2.02
N CYS A 454 -7.46 -12.62 -2.72
CA CYS A 454 -7.22 -11.19 -2.81
C CYS A 454 -7.00 -10.71 -4.25
N ILE A 455 -7.51 -9.52 -4.57
CA ILE A 455 -7.16 -8.78 -5.77
C ILE A 455 -6.29 -7.58 -5.37
N ALA A 456 -5.09 -7.49 -5.94
CA ALA A 456 -4.17 -6.37 -5.76
C ALA A 456 -4.12 -5.51 -7.03
N SER A 457 -5.16 -4.72 -7.27
CA SER A 457 -5.24 -3.77 -8.39
C SER A 457 -4.61 -2.43 -7.98
N ILE A 458 -5.33 -1.30 -8.09
CA ILE A 458 -4.80 0.05 -7.84
C ILE A 458 -5.66 0.83 -6.85
N TYR A 459 -5.00 1.65 -6.03
CA TYR A 459 -5.68 2.51 -5.05
C TYR A 459 -6.30 3.74 -5.71
N PHE A 460 -5.59 4.37 -6.64
CA PHE A 460 -6.03 5.61 -7.26
C PHE A 460 -6.98 5.39 -8.43
N PRO A 461 -7.93 6.31 -8.66
CA PRO A 461 -8.77 6.25 -9.84
C PRO A 461 -7.90 6.29 -11.09
N GLY A 462 -8.08 5.31 -11.97
CA GLY A 462 -7.42 5.23 -13.26
C GLY A 462 -8.46 5.02 -14.36
N GLU A 463 -8.13 5.43 -15.57
CA GLU A 463 -9.02 5.27 -16.71
C GLU A 463 -9.23 3.76 -16.97
N MET A 464 -10.43 3.27 -16.67
CA MET A 464 -10.84 1.84 -16.79
C MET A 464 -10.19 0.89 -15.78
N CYS A 465 -9.37 1.39 -14.86
CA CYS A 465 -8.77 0.59 -13.81
C CYS A 465 -9.82 0.12 -12.79
N PHE A 466 -9.61 -1.07 -12.24
CA PHE A 466 -10.32 -1.55 -11.08
C PHE A 466 -9.76 -0.89 -9.82
N GLU A 467 -10.31 0.28 -9.50
CA GLU A 467 -10.02 1.02 -8.28
C GLU A 467 -10.53 0.25 -7.05
N GLN A 468 -9.75 0.28 -5.98
CA GLN A 468 -10.09 -0.39 -4.73
C GLN A 468 -9.87 0.52 -3.50
N GLU A 469 -10.52 0.18 -2.40
CA GLU A 469 -10.15 0.58 -1.04
C GLU A 469 -9.53 -0.64 -0.33
N PHE A 470 -8.94 -0.46 0.85
CA PHE A 470 -8.46 -1.58 1.67
C PHE A 470 -9.61 -2.18 2.48
N ASP A 471 -10.35 -3.12 1.89
CA ASP A 471 -11.54 -3.70 2.50
C ASP A 471 -11.81 -5.15 2.07
N ILE A 472 -12.84 -5.74 2.65
CA ILE A 472 -13.41 -7.01 2.21
C ILE A 472 -14.72 -6.73 1.47
N SER A 473 -14.85 -7.29 0.27
CA SER A 473 -16.09 -7.26 -0.52
C SER A 473 -17.16 -8.21 0.02
N GLU A 474 -18.43 -8.01 -0.36
CA GLU A 474 -19.57 -8.84 0.11
C GLU A 474 -19.41 -10.34 -0.20
N ASP A 475 -18.72 -10.70 -1.27
CA ASP A 475 -18.41 -12.08 -1.65
C ASP A 475 -17.16 -12.64 -0.97
N GLY A 476 -16.58 -11.94 0.00
CA GLY A 476 -15.42 -12.39 0.77
C GLY A 476 -14.08 -12.32 0.02
N MET A 477 -14.03 -11.62 -1.12
CA MET A 477 -12.78 -11.22 -1.78
C MET A 477 -12.17 -10.02 -1.06
N ILE A 478 -10.87 -10.08 -0.80
CA ILE A 478 -10.12 -9.01 -0.16
C ILE A 478 -9.59 -8.07 -1.25
N ASN A 479 -9.70 -6.78 -1.01
CA ASN A 479 -9.17 -5.73 -1.86
C ASN A 479 -7.88 -5.18 -1.22
N ALA A 480 -6.73 -5.38 -1.87
CA ALA A 480 -5.42 -4.91 -1.39
C ALA A 480 -4.74 -4.04 -2.46
N PRO A 481 -5.24 -2.83 -2.70
CA PRO A 481 -4.75 -1.97 -3.78
C PRO A 481 -3.27 -1.61 -3.66
N ARG A 482 -2.64 -1.41 -4.82
CA ARG A 482 -1.27 -0.89 -4.91
C ARG A 482 -1.27 0.64 -5.05
N VAL A 483 -0.30 1.28 -4.41
CA VAL A 483 -0.26 2.75 -4.21
C VAL A 483 0.81 3.40 -5.07
N THR A 484 2.03 2.85 -5.10
CA THR A 484 3.14 3.37 -5.89
C THR A 484 3.66 2.31 -6.87
N SER A 485 4.38 2.72 -7.89
CA SER A 485 4.85 1.82 -8.94
C SER A 485 6.18 2.20 -9.57
N GLY A 486 6.81 1.22 -10.22
CA GLY A 486 8.01 1.37 -11.02
C GLY A 486 9.25 1.79 -10.23
N CYS A 487 10.31 2.15 -10.95
CA CYS A 487 11.59 2.54 -10.33
C CYS A 487 11.85 4.06 -10.41
N ILE A 488 10.92 4.83 -10.97
CA ILE A 488 10.92 6.30 -10.94
C ILE A 488 9.89 6.71 -9.89
N ILE A 489 10.37 7.08 -8.71
CA ILE A 489 9.51 7.52 -7.61
C ILE A 489 9.33 9.04 -7.72
N ASP A 490 8.27 9.46 -8.42
CA ASP A 490 7.93 10.88 -8.60
C ASP A 490 7.36 11.51 -7.32
N ASP A 491 7.12 12.82 -7.36
CA ASP A 491 6.68 13.56 -6.19
C ASP A 491 5.23 13.23 -5.78
N TYR A 492 4.36 12.88 -6.74
CA TYR A 492 3.02 12.40 -6.46
C TYR A 492 3.05 11.07 -5.69
N MET A 493 3.89 10.13 -6.13
CA MET A 493 4.08 8.84 -5.46
C MET A 493 4.67 9.01 -4.05
N LYS A 494 5.59 9.95 -3.83
CA LYS A 494 6.13 10.24 -2.49
C LYS A 494 5.05 10.74 -1.54
N ILE A 495 4.19 11.65 -2.02
CA ILE A 495 3.06 12.16 -1.22
C ILE A 495 2.05 11.05 -0.96
N ALA A 496 1.69 10.27 -1.98
CA ALA A 496 0.81 9.12 -1.86
C ALA A 496 1.34 8.12 -0.80
N ALA A 497 2.64 7.82 -0.82
CA ALA A 497 3.28 6.97 0.16
C ALA A 497 3.26 7.58 1.58
N LEU A 498 3.58 8.87 1.72
CA LEU A 498 3.50 9.59 3.00
C LEU A 498 2.07 9.55 3.57
N SER A 499 1.09 9.76 2.70
CA SER A 499 -0.33 9.79 3.00
C SER A 499 -0.81 8.42 3.51
N GLU A 500 -0.55 7.34 2.77
CA GLU A 500 -0.95 5.99 3.16
C GLU A 500 -0.21 5.47 4.39
N LEU A 501 1.04 5.91 4.60
CA LEU A 501 1.79 5.63 5.83
C LEU A 501 1.14 6.27 7.07
N ASN A 502 0.41 7.36 6.92
CA ASN A 502 -0.26 8.06 8.03
C ASN A 502 -1.76 7.78 8.13
N PHE A 503 -2.35 7.14 7.11
CA PHE A 503 -3.76 6.77 7.11
C PHE A 503 -3.96 5.29 7.45
N HIS A 504 -3.53 4.38 6.57
CA HIS A 504 -3.65 2.94 6.78
C HIS A 504 -2.41 2.32 7.43
N LEU A 505 -1.32 3.08 7.55
CA LEU A 505 0.02 2.57 7.88
C LEU A 505 0.44 1.48 6.89
N VAL A 506 0.29 1.78 5.59
CA VAL A 506 0.58 0.85 4.50
C VAL A 506 1.62 1.43 3.55
N ASN A 507 2.56 0.58 3.13
CA ASN A 507 3.31 0.74 1.90
C ASN A 507 2.90 -0.38 0.93
N SER A 508 2.47 -0.04 -0.28
CA SER A 508 2.22 -1.03 -1.33
C SER A 508 2.81 -0.55 -2.65
N HIS A 509 3.83 -1.28 -3.11
CA HIS A 509 4.65 -0.91 -4.26
C HIS A 509 4.76 -2.07 -5.24
N PHE A 510 4.80 -1.80 -6.55
CA PHE A 510 5.08 -2.82 -7.56
C PHE A 510 6.01 -2.30 -8.65
N HIS A 511 6.76 -3.20 -9.27
CA HIS A 511 7.56 -2.90 -10.45
C HIS A 511 7.62 -4.12 -11.35
N HIS A 512 8.15 -3.94 -12.55
CA HIS A 512 8.26 -5.03 -13.52
C HIS A 512 9.72 -5.31 -13.89
N PRO A 513 10.04 -6.55 -14.30
CA PRO A 513 11.36 -6.88 -14.79
C PRO A 513 11.72 -6.18 -16.10
N ASP A 514 10.75 -5.80 -16.92
CA ASP A 514 10.92 -5.14 -18.22
C ASP A 514 10.99 -3.60 -18.14
N ASP A 515 10.81 -2.99 -16.95
CA ASP A 515 10.96 -1.53 -16.75
C ASP A 515 12.34 -1.01 -17.22
N VAL A 516 13.36 -1.87 -17.22
CA VAL A 516 14.73 -1.58 -17.68
C VAL A 516 14.90 -1.62 -19.21
N LEU A 517 13.86 -2.03 -19.94
CA LEU A 517 13.80 -2.13 -21.41
C LEU A 517 12.86 -1.07 -22.02
N ASP A 518 11.95 -0.51 -21.24
CA ASP A 518 10.98 0.51 -21.67
C ASP A 518 11.47 1.94 -21.36
N GLU A 519 11.59 2.79 -22.39
CA GLU A 519 12.01 4.18 -22.23
C GLU A 519 11.08 4.99 -21.32
N ASP A 520 9.76 4.76 -21.41
CA ASP A 520 8.75 5.49 -20.65
C ASP A 520 8.78 5.08 -19.17
N ARG A 521 9.30 3.88 -18.86
CA ARG A 521 9.50 3.36 -17.50
C ARG A 521 10.91 3.57 -16.95
N GLY A 522 11.76 4.27 -17.71
CA GLY A 522 13.06 4.74 -17.23
C GLY A 522 14.27 3.98 -17.74
N ALA A 523 14.13 3.07 -18.71
CA ALA A 523 15.27 2.36 -19.32
C ALA A 523 16.40 3.31 -19.74
N LYS A 524 16.05 4.49 -20.27
CA LYS A 524 17.00 5.53 -20.67
C LYS A 524 17.88 6.05 -19.53
N LEU A 525 17.35 6.12 -18.31
CA LEU A 525 18.09 6.52 -17.10
C LEU A 525 19.12 5.47 -16.67
N GLY A 526 18.94 4.22 -17.08
CA GLY A 526 19.78 3.07 -16.75
C GLY A 526 19.51 2.48 -15.36
N TRP A 527 19.68 1.17 -15.23
CA TRP A 527 19.36 0.42 -13.99
C TRP A 527 20.02 0.97 -12.73
N LYS A 528 21.26 1.49 -12.81
CA LYS A 528 21.93 2.06 -11.64
C LYS A 528 21.15 3.21 -11.01
N THR A 529 20.54 4.07 -11.84
CA THR A 529 19.71 5.19 -11.37
C THR A 529 18.41 4.67 -10.77
N LEU A 530 17.73 3.77 -11.49
CA LEU A 530 16.48 3.14 -11.06
C LEU A 530 16.62 2.41 -9.71
N HIS A 531 17.68 1.61 -9.57
CA HIS A 531 18.02 0.92 -8.33
C HIS A 531 18.31 1.90 -7.17
N ASN A 532 19.02 3.00 -7.44
CA ASN A 532 19.28 4.01 -6.41
C ASN A 532 17.99 4.72 -5.96
N ASN A 533 17.06 5.00 -6.87
CA ASN A 533 15.76 5.57 -6.50
C ASN A 533 14.99 4.65 -5.55
N LEU A 534 14.98 3.33 -5.82
CA LEU A 534 14.38 2.35 -4.92
C LEU A 534 15.08 2.31 -3.56
N LEU A 535 16.42 2.34 -3.53
CA LEU A 535 17.18 2.39 -2.29
C LEU A 535 16.88 3.66 -1.46
N GLU A 536 16.72 4.82 -2.09
CA GLU A 536 16.34 6.06 -1.44
C GLU A 536 14.92 5.98 -0.87
N TYR A 537 13.98 5.45 -1.65
CA TYR A 537 12.60 5.26 -1.22
C TYR A 537 12.49 4.28 -0.04
N PHE A 538 13.12 3.11 -0.12
CA PHE A 538 13.14 2.14 0.98
C PHE A 538 13.88 2.71 2.19
N GLY A 539 14.98 3.44 1.97
CA GLY A 539 15.69 4.15 3.03
C GLY A 539 14.78 5.13 3.77
N TRP A 540 13.98 5.92 3.05
CA TRP A 540 12.97 6.80 3.66
C TRP A 540 11.91 6.00 4.42
N LEU A 541 11.33 4.95 3.83
CA LEU A 541 10.27 4.14 4.44
C LEU A 541 10.72 3.53 5.77
N TYR A 542 11.80 2.74 5.78
CA TYR A 542 12.24 2.00 6.96
C TYR A 542 12.91 2.87 8.01
N THR A 543 13.41 4.06 7.67
CA THR A 543 13.89 5.03 8.66
C THR A 543 12.78 5.92 9.22
N SER A 544 11.65 6.01 8.53
CA SER A 544 10.47 6.77 8.97
C SER A 544 9.55 5.92 9.83
N CYS A 545 9.33 4.66 9.45
CA CYS A 545 8.52 3.71 10.21
C CYS A 545 9.26 2.37 10.40
N PRO A 546 10.25 2.28 11.32
CA PRO A 546 10.96 1.03 11.56
C PRO A 546 10.08 -0.13 12.06
N ALA A 547 8.88 0.18 12.55
CA ALA A 547 7.91 -0.79 13.07
C ALA A 547 6.95 -1.33 12.00
N ILE A 548 7.04 -0.86 10.74
CA ILE A 548 6.22 -1.40 9.65
C ILE A 548 6.58 -2.86 9.39
N ARG A 549 5.57 -3.71 9.21
CA ARG A 549 5.77 -5.15 8.97
C ARG A 549 5.93 -5.43 7.49
N ASN A 550 6.97 -6.15 7.10
CA ASN A 550 7.06 -6.66 5.74
C ASN A 550 6.19 -7.90 5.61
N LEU A 551 5.28 -7.85 4.66
CA LEU A 551 4.25 -8.83 4.41
C LEU A 551 4.27 -9.19 2.93
N THR A 552 4.04 -10.47 2.65
CA THR A 552 3.61 -10.90 1.31
C THR A 552 2.19 -10.37 1.01
N GLY A 553 1.73 -10.42 -0.24
CA GLY A 553 0.38 -10.01 -0.62
C GLY A 553 -0.72 -10.79 0.11
N THR A 554 -0.53 -12.10 0.33
CA THR A 554 -1.45 -12.90 1.18
C THR A 554 -1.50 -12.39 2.61
N GLU A 555 -0.36 -12.06 3.20
CA GLU A 555 -0.30 -11.61 4.59
C GLU A 555 -0.81 -10.18 4.77
N LEU A 556 -0.57 -9.30 3.80
CA LEU A 556 -1.23 -8.00 3.77
C LEU A 556 -2.75 -8.19 3.71
N SER A 557 -3.23 -9.17 2.95
CA SER A 557 -4.67 -9.50 2.90
C SER A 557 -5.20 -9.95 4.26
N GLY A 558 -4.44 -10.77 5.00
CA GLY A 558 -4.78 -11.14 6.38
C GLY A 558 -4.79 -9.95 7.34
N ALA A 559 -3.87 -8.99 7.16
CA ALA A 559 -3.87 -7.77 7.95
C ALA A 559 -5.08 -6.87 7.61
N ILE A 560 -5.47 -6.80 6.33
CA ILE A 560 -6.68 -6.11 5.89
C ILE A 560 -7.92 -6.76 6.48
N GLU A 561 -8.01 -8.09 6.57
CA GLU A 561 -9.15 -8.76 7.21
C GLU A 561 -9.36 -8.29 8.64
N ARG A 562 -8.28 -8.28 9.44
CA ARG A 562 -8.31 -7.82 10.84
C ARG A 562 -8.68 -6.35 10.90
N TYR A 563 -8.07 -5.54 10.04
CA TYR A 563 -8.36 -4.11 9.95
C TYR A 563 -9.80 -3.82 9.54
N ASP A 564 -10.38 -4.46 8.54
CA ASP A 564 -11.72 -4.16 8.02
C ASP A 564 -12.82 -4.70 8.96
N LEU A 565 -12.61 -5.87 9.55
CA LEU A 565 -13.61 -6.51 10.42
C LEU A 565 -13.70 -5.92 11.83
N ILE A 566 -12.59 -5.41 12.37
CA ILE A 566 -12.57 -4.98 13.78
C ILE A 566 -13.54 -3.83 14.03
N LYS A 567 -14.26 -3.84 15.15
CA LYS A 567 -15.02 -2.66 15.59
C LYS A 567 -14.47 -2.22 16.92
N VAL A 568 -14.31 -0.92 17.08
CA VAL A 568 -13.56 -0.35 18.21
C VAL A 568 -14.39 0.67 18.96
N ASN A 569 -14.60 0.41 20.25
CA ASN A 569 -15.13 1.36 21.22
C ASN A 569 -13.97 1.97 22.02
N ARG A 570 -14.01 3.28 22.21
CA ARG A 570 -12.95 4.06 22.86
C ARG A 570 -13.52 4.79 24.06
N GLU A 571 -12.81 4.74 25.17
CA GLU A 571 -13.11 5.54 26.36
C GLU A 571 -11.86 6.30 26.78
N TYR A 572 -12.02 7.59 27.06
CA TYR A 572 -10.92 8.49 27.44
C TYR A 572 -11.21 9.10 28.81
N THR A 573 -10.36 8.85 29.81
CA THR A 573 -10.62 9.31 31.20
C THR A 573 -9.71 10.46 31.65
N GLY A 574 -8.86 10.98 30.76
CA GLY A 574 -7.83 11.96 31.10
C GLY A 574 -6.53 11.35 31.64
N THR A 575 -6.61 10.16 32.24
CA THR A 575 -5.47 9.37 32.72
C THR A 575 -5.30 8.06 31.96
N ASP A 576 -6.35 7.56 31.32
CA ASP A 576 -6.37 6.28 30.64
C ASP A 576 -7.09 6.39 29.29
N ILE A 577 -6.68 5.55 28.35
CA ILE A 577 -7.35 5.29 27.08
C ILE A 577 -7.70 3.80 27.07
N ASN A 578 -8.98 3.46 27.08
CA ASN A 578 -9.44 2.07 27.03
C ASN A 578 -9.98 1.78 25.62
N LEU A 579 -9.41 0.77 24.96
CA LEU A 579 -9.83 0.30 23.65
C LEU A 579 -10.49 -1.06 23.81
N ASN A 580 -11.77 -1.14 23.44
CA ASN A 580 -12.55 -2.37 23.50
C ASN A 580 -12.94 -2.77 22.09
N PHE A 581 -12.55 -3.96 21.67
CA PHE A 581 -12.73 -4.47 20.33
C PHE A 581 -13.83 -5.53 20.29
N SER A 582 -14.73 -5.40 19.31
CA SER A 582 -15.56 -6.53 18.87
C SER A 582 -15.05 -7.04 17.53
N SER A 583 -15.24 -8.33 17.27
CA SER A 583 -14.68 -9.00 16.09
C SER A 583 -13.14 -8.97 16.07
N PHE A 584 -12.52 -8.95 17.26
CA PHE A 584 -11.09 -9.18 17.44
C PHE A 584 -10.78 -10.66 17.17
N TYR A 585 -9.76 -10.90 16.33
CA TYR A 585 -9.34 -12.26 15.98
C TYR A 585 -8.14 -12.70 16.83
N ASP A 586 -6.98 -12.13 16.55
CA ASP A 586 -5.70 -12.44 17.21
C ASP A 586 -4.82 -11.20 17.44
N GLU A 587 -4.86 -10.23 16.52
CA GLU A 587 -4.15 -8.96 16.63
C GLU A 587 -5.01 -7.79 16.12
N ALA A 588 -4.67 -6.59 16.58
CA ALA A 588 -5.10 -5.33 15.98
C ALA A 588 -4.02 -4.26 16.12
N TRP A 589 -3.96 -3.34 15.17
CA TRP A 589 -3.00 -2.25 15.18
C TRP A 589 -3.74 -0.92 15.21
N MET A 590 -3.28 0.00 16.06
CA MET A 590 -3.91 1.30 16.27
C MET A 590 -2.88 2.42 16.19
N LEU A 591 -3.20 3.49 15.48
CA LEU A 591 -2.54 4.78 15.69
C LEU A 591 -3.26 5.53 16.80
N VAL A 592 -2.51 5.93 17.83
CA VAL A 592 -3.02 6.64 19.01
C VAL A 592 -2.28 7.96 19.17
N ARG A 593 -3.00 9.07 19.02
CA ARG A 593 -2.49 10.43 19.24
C ARG A 593 -2.94 10.98 20.59
N ILE A 594 -1.98 11.59 21.30
CA ILE A 594 -2.16 12.16 22.65
C ILE A 594 -1.73 13.64 22.65
N ASN A 595 -2.69 14.55 22.50
CA ASN A 595 -2.45 15.97 22.23
C ASN A 595 -2.38 16.87 23.49
N ASN A 596 -2.59 16.31 24.68
CA ASN A 596 -2.65 17.06 25.93
C ASN A 596 -1.30 17.14 26.67
N GLY A 597 -0.21 16.77 26.00
CA GLY A 597 1.15 16.81 26.55
C GLY A 597 1.51 15.60 27.43
N LYS A 598 0.62 14.62 27.58
CA LYS A 598 0.92 13.35 28.24
C LYS A 598 1.56 12.35 27.28
N SER A 599 2.16 11.31 27.86
CA SER A 599 2.71 10.17 27.12
C SER A 599 2.22 8.85 27.69
N ILE A 600 2.36 7.76 26.94
CA ILE A 600 2.03 6.42 27.41
C ILE A 600 3.02 6.03 28.53
N HIS A 601 2.50 5.73 29.71
CA HIS A 601 3.26 5.22 30.85
C HIS A 601 3.34 3.69 30.83
N SER A 602 2.22 3.02 30.56
CA SER A 602 2.13 1.56 30.49
C SER A 602 0.92 1.12 29.69
N ILE A 603 0.97 -0.07 29.13
CA ILE A 603 -0.14 -0.70 28.41
C ILE A 603 -0.42 -2.10 28.97
N VAL A 604 -1.67 -2.51 29.01
CA VAL A 604 -2.11 -3.88 29.33
C VAL A 604 -2.71 -4.50 28.07
N HIS A 605 -2.36 -5.76 27.79
CA HIS A 605 -2.74 -6.49 26.56
C HIS A 605 -2.28 -5.83 25.26
N GLY A 606 -1.12 -5.19 25.27
CA GLY A 606 -0.52 -4.65 24.06
C GLY A 606 0.91 -4.18 24.25
N ASN A 607 1.51 -3.68 23.17
CA ASN A 607 2.79 -2.98 23.15
C ASN A 607 2.63 -1.66 22.40
N TYR A 608 3.61 -0.76 22.52
CA TYR A 608 3.58 0.49 21.77
C TYR A 608 4.96 0.94 21.31
N THR A 609 5.00 1.64 20.19
CA THR A 609 6.17 2.34 19.65
C THR A 609 5.78 3.79 19.35
N LYS A 610 6.57 4.77 19.80
CA LYS A 610 6.38 6.17 19.38
C LYS A 610 6.85 6.29 17.93
N VAL A 611 5.97 6.72 17.04
CA VAL A 611 6.24 6.79 15.58
C VAL A 611 6.28 8.22 15.04
N ALA A 612 5.73 9.18 15.78
CA ALA A 612 5.87 10.61 15.53
C ALA A 612 5.63 11.37 16.85
N GLU A 613 5.74 12.70 16.84
CA GLU A 613 5.40 13.55 17.97
C GLU A 613 3.93 13.36 18.38
N ASN A 614 3.75 13.02 19.66
CA ASN A 614 2.46 12.67 20.26
C ASN A 614 1.72 11.50 19.60
N LEU A 615 2.34 10.75 18.68
CA LEU A 615 1.73 9.65 17.94
C LEU A 615 2.41 8.32 18.25
N TYR A 616 1.61 7.31 18.58
CA TYR A 616 2.05 5.99 18.95
C TYR A 616 1.38 4.94 18.07
N LEU A 617 2.16 3.99 17.56
CA LEU A 617 1.67 2.74 17.02
C LEU A 617 1.49 1.76 18.17
N VAL A 618 0.27 1.28 18.37
CA VAL A 618 -0.10 0.36 19.43
C VAL A 618 -0.46 -0.99 18.81
N GLU A 619 0.25 -2.04 19.24
CA GLU A 619 -0.07 -3.44 18.98
C GLU A 619 -1.04 -3.91 20.07
N CYS A 620 -2.23 -4.35 19.68
CA CYS A 620 -3.25 -4.87 20.57
C CYS A 620 -3.27 -6.40 20.49
N THR A 621 -2.99 -7.06 21.61
CA THR A 621 -2.90 -8.53 21.75
C THR A 621 -4.11 -9.14 22.48
N GLY A 622 -5.11 -8.32 22.75
CA GLY A 622 -6.38 -8.72 23.36
C GLY A 622 -7.51 -7.80 22.93
N ASP A 623 -8.74 -8.27 23.16
CA ASP A 623 -9.98 -7.56 22.84
C ASP A 623 -10.24 -6.35 23.76
N ASN A 624 -9.54 -6.25 24.89
CA ASN A 624 -9.61 -5.11 25.82
C ASN A 624 -8.18 -4.64 26.15
N VAL A 625 -7.85 -3.42 25.74
CA VAL A 625 -6.52 -2.81 25.89
C VAL A 625 -6.61 -1.54 26.71
N ASP A 626 -5.86 -1.50 27.81
CA ASP A 626 -5.81 -0.35 28.72
C ASP A 626 -4.47 0.38 28.57
N ILE A 627 -4.51 1.64 28.13
CA ILE A 627 -3.33 2.49 27.98
C ILE A 627 -3.34 3.52 29.10
N LYS A 628 -2.39 3.43 30.02
CA LYS A 628 -2.22 4.40 31.11
C LYS A 628 -1.28 5.50 30.69
N LEU A 629 -1.67 6.74 30.97
CA LEU A 629 -0.91 7.93 30.64
C LEU A 629 -0.11 8.43 31.84
N THR A 630 0.94 9.20 31.56
CA THR A 630 1.66 9.94 32.59
C THR A 630 0.73 10.90 33.34
N SER A 631 0.98 11.09 34.64
CA SER A 631 0.20 11.99 35.50
C SER A 631 0.25 13.43 35.02
#